data_AF-W9WE72-F1
#
_entry.id   AF-W9WE72-F1
#
_cell.length_a   1.000
_cell.length_b   1.000
_cell.length_c   1.000
_cell.angle_alpha   90.00
_cell.angle_beta   90.00
_cell.angle_gamma   90.00
#
_symmetry.space_group_name_H-M   'P 1'
#
loop_
_entity.id
_entity.type
_entity.pdbx_description
1 polymer ?
#
loop_
_entity_poly.entity_id
_entity_poly.type
_entity_poly.pdbx_seq_one_letter_code
_entity_poly.pdbx_strand_id
1 'polypeptide(L)'
;MSWPTASAAGWAAVILLVTLLVYYQLTRGIPSRQQPGQAPGSKFGVVQVDGSGQQLGMQLRRDGVDIIFVHGLGSNPDSTWQARRSCDAGEQHRSEDVTDDLVCWVMDLLIDDLPPTVRRKTRIFFYNHDSYWQCGAVQTRLWNLAGNMLHHLRGRIHHSEEENARGLVFVAYSYGGLLVKQAGKTKPPFLTFYHVVTPV
;
A
#
# COMPACT_ATOMS: atom_id res chain seq x y z
N MET A 1 13.42 28.05 -53.87
CA MET A 1 13.00 28.12 -52.45
C MET A 1 13.05 26.72 -51.87
N SER A 2 14.19 26.32 -51.31
CA SER A 2 14.39 25.02 -50.66
C SER A 2 14.39 25.22 -49.15
N TRP A 3 13.54 24.47 -48.45
CA TRP A 3 13.40 24.55 -47.00
C TRP A 3 14.55 23.83 -46.27
N PRO A 4 14.95 24.27 -45.06
CA PRO A 4 16.06 23.69 -44.31
C PRO A 4 15.62 22.42 -43.54
N THR A 5 15.37 21.32 -44.25
CA THR A 5 14.87 20.06 -43.64
C THR A 5 15.92 19.32 -42.81
N ALA A 6 17.20 19.44 -43.16
CA ALA A 6 18.28 18.69 -42.49
C ALA A 6 18.53 19.15 -41.03
N SER A 7 18.40 20.45 -40.75
CA SER A 7 18.60 20.98 -39.40
C SER A 7 17.47 20.57 -38.43
N ALA A 8 16.22 20.58 -38.92
CA ALA A 8 15.05 20.18 -38.14
C ALA A 8 15.08 18.69 -37.76
N ALA A 9 15.54 17.82 -38.67
CA ALA A 9 15.73 16.40 -38.40
C ALA A 9 16.81 16.14 -37.33
N GLY A 10 17.91 16.90 -37.36
CA GLY A 10 18.96 16.83 -36.34
C GLY A 10 18.46 17.23 -34.95
N TRP A 11 17.73 18.33 -34.85
CA TRP A 11 17.12 18.77 -33.58
C TRP A 11 16.06 17.79 -33.06
N ALA A 12 15.24 17.21 -33.94
CA ALA A 12 14.27 16.19 -33.55
C ALA A 12 14.94 14.95 -32.96
N ALA A 13 16.05 14.49 -33.54
CA ALA A 13 16.83 13.36 -33.01
C ALA A 13 17.44 13.67 -31.64
N VAL A 14 17.99 14.87 -31.46
CA VAL A 14 18.53 15.33 -30.15
C VAL A 14 17.42 15.39 -29.10
N ILE A 15 16.27 16.00 -29.41
CA ILE A 15 15.13 16.07 -28.50
C ILE A 15 14.65 14.67 -28.12
N LEU A 16 14.55 13.75 -29.08
CA LEU A 16 14.13 12.38 -28.82
C LEU A 16 15.13 11.65 -27.92
N LEU A 17 16.43 11.81 -28.17
CA LEU A 17 17.47 11.20 -27.35
C LEU A 17 17.50 11.76 -25.93
N VAL A 18 17.37 13.08 -25.77
CA VAL A 18 17.25 13.73 -24.46
C VAL A 18 15.99 13.26 -23.74
N THR A 19 14.86 13.15 -24.45
CA THR A 19 13.59 12.68 -23.88
C THR A 19 13.71 11.24 -23.39
N LEU A 20 14.33 10.35 -24.18
CA LEU A 20 14.58 8.96 -23.79
C LEU A 20 15.54 8.87 -22.60
N LEU A 21 16.58 9.71 -22.56
CA LEU A 21 17.56 9.70 -21.49
C LEU A 21 16.96 10.24 -20.19
N VAL A 22 16.18 11.33 -20.25
CA VAL A 22 15.40 11.84 -19.12
C VAL A 22 14.39 10.79 -18.66
N TYR A 23 13.64 10.19 -19.58
CA TYR A 23 12.69 9.11 -19.27
C TYR A 23 13.38 7.94 -18.56
N TYR A 24 14.51 7.48 -19.07
CA TYR A 24 15.30 6.41 -18.45
C TYR A 24 15.79 6.80 -17.05
N GLN A 25 16.34 8.01 -16.89
CA GLN A 25 16.84 8.48 -15.60
C GLN A 25 15.72 8.65 -14.56
N LEU A 26 14.51 9.01 -14.99
CA LEU A 26 13.33 9.11 -14.13
C LEU A 26 12.69 7.76 -13.81
N THR A 27 12.88 6.73 -14.64
CA THR A 27 12.24 5.41 -14.49
C THR A 27 13.16 4.31 -13.97
N ARG A 28 14.48 4.46 -14.04
CA ARG A 28 15.47 3.45 -13.62
C ARG A 28 15.37 3.00 -12.16
N GLY A 29 14.80 3.82 -11.28
CA GLY A 29 14.62 3.52 -9.86
C GLY A 29 13.28 2.89 -9.51
N ILE A 30 12.41 2.66 -10.49
CA ILE A 30 11.03 2.23 -10.24
C ILE A 30 10.94 0.73 -10.50
N PRO A 31 10.67 -0.08 -9.46
CA PRO A 31 10.69 -1.54 -9.58
C PRO A 31 9.55 -2.04 -10.46
N SER A 32 9.86 -2.89 -11.43
CA SER A 32 8.88 -3.51 -12.32
C SER A 32 8.43 -4.87 -11.79
N ARG A 33 7.12 -5.05 -11.57
CA ARG A 33 6.56 -6.36 -11.17
C ARG A 33 6.69 -7.45 -12.24
N GLN A 34 6.97 -7.09 -13.50
CA GLN A 34 7.22 -8.07 -14.57
C GLN A 34 8.60 -8.74 -14.44
N GLN A 35 9.50 -8.15 -13.65
CA GLN A 35 10.78 -8.75 -13.32
C GLN A 35 10.66 -9.51 -11.98
N PRO A 36 10.83 -10.84 -11.95
CA PRO A 36 10.64 -11.64 -10.73
C PRO A 36 11.47 -11.17 -9.52
N GLY A 37 12.67 -10.63 -9.75
CA GLY A 37 13.53 -10.10 -8.69
C GLY A 37 13.14 -8.73 -8.15
N GLN A 38 12.17 -8.05 -8.77
CA GLN A 38 11.68 -6.73 -8.36
C GLN A 38 10.20 -6.76 -7.92
N ALA A 39 9.57 -7.94 -7.95
CA ALA A 39 8.19 -8.11 -7.51
C ALA A 39 8.11 -8.01 -5.98
N PRO A 40 7.13 -7.25 -5.42
CA PRO A 40 6.90 -7.20 -3.99
C PRO A 40 6.62 -8.58 -3.39
N GLY A 41 7.14 -8.84 -2.19
CA GLY A 41 6.87 -10.06 -1.44
C GLY A 41 5.42 -10.15 -0.92
N SER A 42 4.76 -9.01 -0.77
CA SER A 42 3.36 -8.91 -0.35
C SER A 42 2.40 -9.57 -1.33
N LYS A 43 1.58 -10.49 -0.80
CA LYS A 43 0.50 -11.15 -1.54
C LYS A 43 -0.56 -10.14 -1.97
N PHE A 44 -1.22 -10.40 -3.09
CA PHE A 44 -2.32 -9.58 -3.59
C PHE A 44 -3.60 -9.77 -2.76
N GLY A 45 -4.39 -8.71 -2.61
CA GLY A 45 -5.65 -8.73 -1.88
C GLY A 45 -5.49 -8.51 -0.38
N VAL A 46 -6.41 -9.09 0.39
CA VAL A 46 -6.45 -8.95 1.85
C VAL A 46 -5.51 -9.97 2.48
N VAL A 47 -4.57 -9.50 3.31
CA VAL A 47 -3.60 -10.32 4.04
C VAL A 47 -3.70 -9.97 5.52
N GLN A 48 -3.92 -10.97 6.37
CA GLN A 48 -3.95 -10.76 7.82
C GLN A 48 -2.54 -10.59 8.37
N VAL A 49 -2.39 -9.65 9.30
CA VAL A 49 -1.20 -9.45 10.11
C VAL A 49 -1.11 -10.54 11.18
N ASP A 50 0.03 -11.23 11.28
CA ASP A 50 0.29 -12.15 12.38
C ASP A 50 0.79 -11.38 13.60
N GLY A 51 -0.09 -11.23 14.60
CA GLY A 51 0.22 -10.64 15.90
C GLY A 51 -0.11 -11.59 17.04
N SER A 52 -0.10 -12.91 16.77
CA SER A 52 -0.53 -13.93 17.72
C SER A 52 0.30 -13.90 19.01
N GLY A 53 1.61 -13.65 18.88
CA GLY A 53 2.52 -13.47 20.03
C GLY A 53 2.15 -12.28 20.93
N GLN A 54 1.56 -11.24 20.36
CA GLN A 54 1.12 -10.03 21.05
C GLN A 54 -0.37 -10.07 21.45
N GLN A 55 -1.02 -11.24 21.40
CA GLN A 55 -2.43 -11.43 21.74
C GLN A 55 -3.44 -10.79 20.77
N LEU A 56 -3.02 -10.41 19.57
CA LEU A 56 -3.89 -9.78 18.57
C LEU A 56 -4.98 -10.75 18.09
N GLY A 57 -6.23 -10.30 18.07
CA GLY A 57 -7.33 -11.03 17.43
C GLY A 57 -7.72 -12.36 18.09
N MET A 58 -7.23 -12.68 19.29
CA MET A 58 -7.55 -13.94 19.99
C MET A 58 -9.03 -14.07 20.41
N GLN A 59 -9.79 -12.98 20.41
CA GLN A 59 -11.21 -12.94 20.76
C GLN A 59 -12.05 -12.38 19.60
N LEU A 60 -12.46 -13.28 18.69
CA LEU A 60 -13.36 -12.97 17.58
C LEU A 60 -14.81 -12.76 18.07
N ARG A 61 -15.07 -11.61 18.69
CA ARG A 61 -16.40 -11.22 19.16
C ARG A 61 -17.08 -10.26 18.18
N ARG A 62 -18.42 -10.19 18.26
CA ARG A 62 -19.24 -9.25 17.47
C ARG A 62 -18.91 -7.78 17.75
N ASP A 63 -18.46 -7.45 18.96
CA ASP A 63 -18.06 -6.09 19.37
C ASP A 63 -16.58 -5.77 19.06
N GLY A 64 -15.90 -6.60 18.28
CA GLY A 64 -14.51 -6.38 17.88
C GLY A 64 -14.35 -5.43 16.69
N VAL A 65 -13.10 -5.14 16.34
CA VAL A 65 -12.75 -4.21 15.26
C VAL A 65 -11.79 -4.87 14.27
N ASP A 66 -12.00 -4.64 12.98
CA ASP A 66 -11.09 -5.02 11.91
C ASP A 66 -10.47 -3.74 11.32
N ILE A 67 -9.13 -3.64 11.36
CA ILE A 67 -8.38 -2.49 10.84
C ILE A 67 -7.73 -2.90 9.51
N ILE A 68 -8.04 -2.17 8.44
CA ILE A 68 -7.56 -2.44 7.09
C ILE A 68 -6.61 -1.33 6.65
N PHE A 69 -5.35 -1.68 6.45
CA PHE A 69 -4.30 -0.81 5.95
C PHE A 69 -4.27 -0.83 4.41
N VAL A 70 -4.47 0.33 3.79
CA VAL A 70 -4.56 0.50 2.33
C VAL A 70 -3.44 1.42 1.86
N HIS A 71 -2.55 0.89 1.02
CA HIS A 71 -1.40 1.64 0.51
C HIS A 71 -1.76 2.60 -0.65
N GLY A 72 -0.78 3.38 -1.10
CA GLY A 72 -0.93 4.37 -2.17
C GLY A 72 -0.47 3.88 -3.54
N LEU A 73 -0.44 4.82 -4.50
CA LEU A 73 0.01 4.58 -5.88
C LEU A 73 1.52 4.28 -5.90
N GLY A 74 1.91 3.28 -6.69
CA GLY A 74 3.31 2.88 -6.85
C GLY A 74 3.94 2.23 -5.62
N SER A 75 3.16 1.93 -4.59
CA SER A 75 3.64 1.31 -3.35
C SER A 75 2.98 -0.05 -3.10
N ASN A 76 3.39 -0.71 -2.01
CA ASN A 76 2.83 -1.99 -1.55
C ASN A 76 2.90 -2.05 -0.01
N PRO A 77 2.26 -3.04 0.65
CA PRO A 77 2.31 -3.17 2.10
C PRO A 77 3.72 -3.29 2.69
N ASP A 78 4.66 -3.89 1.97
CA ASP A 78 6.03 -4.07 2.46
C ASP A 78 6.76 -2.72 2.54
N SER A 79 6.53 -1.81 1.59
CA SER A 79 7.23 -0.51 1.58
C SER A 79 6.48 0.62 2.27
N THR A 80 5.15 0.58 2.32
CA THR A 80 4.35 1.76 2.73
C THR A 80 4.40 2.02 4.23
N TRP A 81 4.55 0.96 5.02
CA TRP A 81 4.45 1.03 6.48
C TRP A 81 5.80 0.81 7.17
N GLN A 82 6.89 0.81 6.40
CA GLN A 82 8.25 0.69 6.92
C GLN A 82 8.92 2.06 6.96
N ALA A 83 9.65 2.31 8.04
CA ALA A 83 10.54 3.45 8.18
C ALA A 83 11.94 2.95 8.55
N ARG A 84 12.97 3.68 8.11
CA ARG A 84 14.32 3.42 8.58
C ARG A 84 14.45 3.88 10.01
N ARG A 85 15.00 3.04 10.88
CA ARG A 85 15.38 3.45 12.24
C ARG A 85 16.36 4.61 12.12
N SER A 86 16.13 5.68 12.88
CA SER A 86 17.08 6.78 12.93
C SER A 86 18.37 6.24 13.55
N CYS A 87 19.43 6.10 12.76
CA CYS A 87 20.75 5.86 13.31
C CYS A 87 21.13 7.14 14.07
N ASP A 88 21.25 7.08 15.39
CA ASP A 88 21.90 8.14 16.13
C ASP A 88 23.28 8.37 15.51
N ALA A 89 23.59 9.64 15.23
CA ALA A 89 24.83 10.06 14.57
C ALA A 89 26.05 9.73 15.45
N GLY A 90 26.47 8.47 15.45
CA GLY A 90 27.54 7.97 16.31
C GLY A 90 27.93 6.52 16.04
N GLU A 91 26.99 5.67 15.62
CA GLU A 91 27.29 4.26 15.35
C GLU A 91 27.29 3.95 13.86
N GLN A 92 28.48 4.08 13.25
CA GLN A 92 28.76 3.47 11.96
C GLN A 92 28.90 1.95 12.14
N HIS A 93 27.79 1.24 12.33
CA HIS A 93 27.81 -0.21 12.12
C HIS A 93 27.69 -0.48 10.62
N ARG A 94 28.80 -0.92 10.04
CA ARG A 94 28.91 -1.33 8.64
C ARG A 94 28.28 -2.72 8.49
N SER A 95 26.97 -2.82 8.67
CA SER A 95 26.22 -4.03 8.36
C SER A 95 25.84 -4.00 6.88
N GLU A 96 26.34 -4.97 6.11
CA GLU A 96 26.05 -5.14 4.68
C GLU A 96 24.63 -5.67 4.41
N ASP A 97 23.81 -5.83 5.45
CA ASP A 97 22.44 -6.33 5.36
C ASP A 97 21.44 -5.18 5.57
N VAL A 98 20.94 -4.64 4.46
CA VAL A 98 20.09 -3.43 4.39
C VAL A 98 18.73 -3.61 5.10
N THR A 99 18.37 -4.84 5.46
CA THR A 99 17.09 -5.20 6.08
C THR A 99 17.01 -5.02 7.60
N ASP A 100 18.13 -4.92 8.31
CA ASP A 100 18.13 -4.94 9.80
C ASP A 100 17.67 -3.61 10.44
N ASP A 101 17.63 -2.52 9.65
CA ASP A 101 17.28 -1.17 10.12
C ASP A 101 15.84 -0.74 9.80
N LEU A 102 15.00 -1.62 9.24
CA LEU A 102 13.64 -1.28 8.86
C LEU A 102 12.66 -1.65 9.97
N VAL A 103 11.88 -0.66 10.43
CA VAL A 103 10.81 -0.84 11.41
C VAL A 103 9.47 -0.71 10.70
N CYS A 104 8.63 -1.74 10.79
CA CYS A 104 7.26 -1.71 10.31
C CYS A 104 6.36 -1.22 11.45
N TRP A 105 5.98 0.05 11.44
CA TRP A 105 5.25 0.64 12.57
C TRP A 105 3.91 -0.05 12.87
N VAL A 106 3.28 -0.70 11.87
CA VAL A 106 2.03 -1.44 12.07
C VAL A 106 2.26 -2.71 12.89
N MET A 107 3.35 -3.44 12.63
CA MET A 107 3.65 -4.71 13.29
C MET A 107 4.38 -4.47 14.62
N ASP A 108 5.31 -3.53 14.61
CA ASP A 108 6.32 -3.37 15.65
C ASP A 108 5.93 -2.34 16.71
N LEU A 109 5.00 -1.44 16.41
CA LEU A 109 4.60 -0.35 17.33
C LEU A 109 3.09 -0.35 17.62
N LEU A 110 2.27 -0.30 16.57
CA LEU A 110 0.82 -0.14 16.71
C LEU A 110 0.17 -1.24 17.56
N ILE A 111 0.60 -2.49 17.41
CA ILE A 111 0.02 -3.60 18.18
C ILE A 111 0.21 -3.38 19.68
N ASP A 112 1.38 -2.88 20.08
CA ASP A 112 1.71 -2.62 21.48
C ASP A 112 1.01 -1.36 22.03
N ASP A 113 0.74 -0.37 21.18
CA ASP A 113 -0.04 0.81 21.54
C ASP A 113 -1.53 0.51 21.80
N LEU A 114 -2.05 -0.61 21.30
CA LEU A 114 -3.43 -1.00 21.57
C LEU A 114 -3.59 -1.52 23.01
N PRO A 115 -4.56 -1.00 23.80
CA PRO A 115 -4.87 -1.55 25.12
C PRO A 115 -5.17 -3.05 25.03
N PRO A 116 -4.71 -3.90 25.98
CA PRO A 116 -4.84 -5.36 25.86
C PRO A 116 -6.27 -5.86 25.64
N THR A 117 -7.27 -5.16 26.21
CA THR A 117 -8.70 -5.47 26.03
C THR A 117 -9.18 -5.22 24.61
N VAL A 118 -8.69 -4.17 23.95
CA VAL A 118 -8.98 -3.82 22.56
C VAL A 118 -8.20 -4.74 21.62
N ARG A 119 -6.89 -4.88 21.86
CA ARG A 119 -5.97 -5.70 21.06
C ARG A 119 -6.47 -7.13 20.85
N ARG A 120 -6.96 -7.78 21.91
CA ARG A 120 -7.53 -9.14 21.83
C ARG A 120 -8.75 -9.23 20.92
N LYS A 121 -9.52 -8.15 20.77
CA LYS A 121 -10.72 -8.09 19.93
C LYS A 121 -10.44 -7.50 18.54
N THR A 122 -9.22 -7.03 18.28
CA THR A 122 -8.84 -6.37 17.04
C THR A 122 -8.15 -7.34 16.08
N ARG A 123 -8.52 -7.31 14.80
CA ARG A 123 -7.77 -7.93 13.71
C ARG A 123 -7.16 -6.83 12.84
N ILE A 124 -5.95 -7.02 12.37
CA ILE A 124 -5.27 -6.09 11.46
C ILE A 124 -5.02 -6.79 10.13
N PHE A 125 -5.26 -6.09 9.03
CA PHE A 125 -5.07 -6.59 7.69
C PHE A 125 -4.38 -5.55 6.81
N PHE A 126 -3.54 -6.01 5.89
CA PHE A 126 -3.08 -5.24 4.74
C PHE A 126 -3.98 -5.53 3.54
N TYR A 127 -4.35 -4.50 2.79
CA TYR A 127 -4.97 -4.62 1.48
C TYR A 127 -3.99 -4.19 0.40
N ASN A 128 -3.45 -5.19 -0.32
CA ASN A 128 -2.57 -4.99 -1.46
C ASN A 128 -3.40 -4.97 -2.75
N HIS A 129 -3.28 -3.90 -3.52
CA HIS A 129 -3.92 -3.78 -4.83
C HIS A 129 -2.87 -3.40 -5.88
N ASP A 130 -3.22 -3.58 -7.15
CA ASP A 130 -2.34 -3.14 -8.22
C ASP A 130 -2.43 -1.62 -8.31
N SER A 131 -1.37 -0.99 -7.82
CA SER A 131 -1.21 0.46 -7.76
C SER A 131 -0.10 0.91 -8.70
N TYR A 132 0.39 0.02 -9.57
CA TYR A 132 1.46 0.37 -10.51
C TYR A 132 0.97 1.44 -11.49
N TRP A 133 1.85 2.37 -11.83
CA TRP A 133 1.48 3.55 -12.61
C TRP A 133 2.33 3.76 -13.87
N GLN A 134 3.37 2.93 -14.06
CA GLN A 134 4.30 3.02 -15.21
C GLN A 134 4.05 1.90 -16.25
N CYS A 135 4.91 1.80 -17.28
CA CYS A 135 4.78 0.84 -18.38
C CYS A 135 4.38 -0.56 -17.91
N GLY A 136 3.24 -1.06 -18.41
CA GLY A 136 2.64 -2.33 -18.00
C GLY A 136 1.65 -2.24 -16.84
N ALA A 137 1.36 -1.05 -16.31
CA ALA A 137 0.31 -0.83 -15.32
C ALA A 137 -1.05 -1.27 -15.85
N VAL A 138 -1.78 -2.04 -15.06
CA VAL A 138 -3.17 -2.37 -15.36
C VAL A 138 -3.99 -1.09 -15.23
N GLN A 139 -4.44 -0.54 -16.36
CA GLN A 139 -5.34 0.62 -16.37
C GLN A 139 -6.71 0.22 -15.81
N THR A 140 -6.83 0.28 -14.48
CA THR A 140 -8.07 -0.04 -13.79
C THR A 140 -8.74 1.23 -13.30
N ARG A 141 -10.03 1.39 -13.59
CA ARG A 141 -10.81 2.52 -13.08
C ARG A 141 -10.91 2.42 -11.55
N LEU A 142 -10.86 3.56 -10.86
CA LEU A 142 -10.92 3.62 -9.39
C LEU A 142 -12.13 2.87 -8.79
N TRP A 143 -13.29 2.91 -9.45
CA TRP A 143 -14.48 2.20 -8.97
C TRP A 143 -14.36 0.67 -9.07
N ASN A 144 -13.63 0.15 -10.06
CA ASN A 144 -13.32 -1.27 -10.16
C ASN A 144 -12.38 -1.69 -9.02
N LEU A 145 -11.33 -0.90 -8.75
CA LEU A 145 -10.42 -1.17 -7.63
C LEU A 145 -11.16 -1.17 -6.28
N ALA A 146 -12.02 -0.18 -6.06
CA ALA A 146 -12.85 -0.11 -4.86
C ALA A 146 -13.84 -1.29 -4.75
N GLY A 147 -14.47 -1.68 -5.86
CA GLY A 147 -15.35 -2.84 -5.93
C GLY A 147 -14.62 -4.15 -5.62
N ASN A 148 -13.43 -4.33 -6.18
CA ASN A 148 -12.58 -5.50 -5.92
C ASN A 148 -12.15 -5.57 -4.45
N MET A 149 -11.81 -4.43 -3.83
CA MET A 149 -11.51 -4.37 -2.40
C MET A 149 -12.70 -4.86 -1.57
N LEU A 150 -13.89 -4.30 -1.81
CA LEU A 150 -15.08 -4.69 -1.07
C LEU A 150 -15.43 -6.17 -1.30
N HIS A 151 -15.26 -6.67 -2.52
CA HIS A 151 -15.45 -8.08 -2.83
C HIS A 151 -14.48 -8.96 -2.04
N HIS A 152 -13.19 -8.60 -1.98
CA HIS A 152 -12.20 -9.34 -1.19
C HIS A 152 -12.49 -9.30 0.30
N LEU A 153 -12.90 -8.15 0.85
CA LEU A 153 -13.23 -8.02 2.27
C LEU A 153 -14.42 -8.90 2.65
N ARG A 154 -15.51 -8.87 1.86
CA ARG A 154 -16.68 -9.76 2.05
C ARG A 154 -16.30 -11.22 1.89
N GLY A 155 -15.46 -11.51 0.90
CA GLY A 155 -15.02 -12.85 0.55
C GLY A 155 -13.87 -13.40 1.39
N ARG A 156 -13.37 -12.70 2.42
CA ARG A 156 -12.27 -13.17 3.28
C ARG A 156 -12.44 -12.87 4.77
N ILE A 157 -13.10 -11.75 5.11
CA ILE A 157 -13.16 -11.24 6.49
C ILE A 157 -14.57 -11.31 7.07
N HIS A 158 -15.60 -11.07 6.25
CA HIS A 158 -16.99 -10.87 6.69
C HIS A 158 -17.97 -11.87 6.06
N HIS A 159 -17.72 -13.17 6.27
CA HIS A 159 -18.58 -14.23 5.72
C HIS A 159 -19.78 -14.55 6.61
N SER A 160 -19.61 -14.40 7.92
CA SER A 160 -20.65 -14.68 8.92
C SER A 160 -21.37 -13.41 9.38
N GLU A 161 -22.56 -13.56 9.95
CA GLU A 161 -23.31 -12.44 10.54
C GLU A 161 -22.53 -11.84 11.74
N GLU A 162 -21.86 -12.69 12.51
CA GLU A 162 -20.99 -12.30 13.62
C GLU A 162 -19.85 -11.38 13.17
N GLU A 163 -19.24 -11.70 12.02
CA GLU A 163 -18.13 -10.92 11.48
C GLU A 163 -18.61 -9.63 10.83
N ASN A 164 -19.76 -9.64 10.15
CA ASN A 164 -20.37 -8.43 9.60
C ASN A 164 -20.77 -7.42 10.69
N ALA A 165 -21.02 -7.88 11.92
CA ALA A 165 -21.32 -7.02 13.05
C ALA A 165 -20.10 -6.28 13.62
N ARG A 166 -18.87 -6.71 13.26
CA ARG A 166 -17.62 -6.10 13.76
C ARG A 166 -17.42 -4.71 13.16
N GLY A 167 -16.86 -3.81 13.95
CA GLY A 167 -16.47 -2.49 13.46
C GLY A 167 -15.37 -2.60 12.41
N LEU A 168 -15.49 -1.86 11.32
CA LEU A 168 -14.48 -1.86 10.26
C LEU A 168 -13.83 -0.46 10.17
N VAL A 169 -12.50 -0.41 10.29
CA VAL A 169 -11.69 0.82 10.24
C VAL A 169 -10.70 0.72 9.08
N PHE A 170 -10.57 1.78 8.29
CA PHE A 170 -9.58 1.85 7.22
C PHE A 170 -8.48 2.83 7.58
N VAL A 171 -7.22 2.45 7.44
CA VAL A 171 -6.07 3.35 7.50
C VAL A 171 -5.48 3.42 6.10
N ALA A 172 -5.55 4.59 5.47
CA ALA A 172 -5.29 4.71 4.04
C ALA A 172 -4.25 5.78 3.75
N TYR A 173 -3.27 5.45 2.90
CA TYR A 173 -2.22 6.37 2.48
C TYR A 173 -2.43 6.84 1.04
N SER A 174 -2.34 8.16 0.80
CA SER A 174 -2.37 8.78 -0.53
C SER A 174 -3.53 8.26 -1.41
N TYR A 175 -3.25 7.67 -2.58
CA TYR A 175 -4.25 7.09 -3.49
C TYR A 175 -5.18 6.06 -2.82
N GLY A 176 -4.70 5.34 -1.80
CA GLY A 176 -5.52 4.43 -1.02
C GLY A 176 -6.71 5.12 -0.36
N GLY A 177 -6.56 6.39 0.05
CA GLY A 177 -7.66 7.18 0.61
C GLY A 177 -8.77 7.45 -0.41
N LEU A 178 -8.42 7.64 -1.69
CA LEU A 178 -9.41 7.77 -2.77
C LEU A 178 -10.15 6.45 -3.02
N LEU A 179 -9.45 5.33 -2.93
CA LEU A 179 -10.02 3.99 -3.08
C LEU A 179 -11.04 3.71 -1.96
N VAL A 180 -10.67 4.01 -0.71
CA VAL A 180 -11.55 3.89 0.47
C VAL A 180 -12.76 4.84 0.35
N LYS A 181 -12.54 6.10 -0.06
CA LYS A 181 -13.62 7.07 -0.32
C LYS A 181 -14.58 6.57 -1.41
N GLN A 182 -14.06 5.99 -2.48
CA GLN A 182 -14.87 5.45 -3.57
C GLN A 182 -15.68 4.23 -3.09
N ALA A 183 -15.10 3.36 -2.27
CA ALA A 183 -15.80 2.24 -1.65
C ALA A 183 -16.95 2.72 -0.75
N GLY A 184 -16.76 3.80 0.01
CA GLY A 184 -17.80 4.37 0.87
C GLY A 184 -19.04 4.88 0.15
N LYS A 185 -18.91 5.29 -1.13
CA LYS A 185 -20.09 5.66 -1.94
C LYS A 185 -21.05 4.49 -2.15
N THR A 186 -20.55 3.26 -2.09
CA THR A 186 -21.38 2.05 -2.23
C THR A 186 -22.08 1.62 -0.94
N LYS A 187 -21.98 2.43 0.14
CA LYS A 187 -22.66 2.29 1.46
C LYS A 187 -23.12 0.86 1.81
N PRO A 188 -22.22 -0.07 2.15
CA PRO A 188 -22.63 -1.21 2.94
C PRO A 188 -23.00 -0.73 4.36
N PRO A 189 -24.01 -1.35 5.01
CA PRO A 189 -24.59 -0.86 6.28
C PRO A 189 -23.68 -0.92 7.52
N PHE A 190 -22.43 -1.38 7.39
CA PHE A 190 -21.53 -1.70 8.52
C PHE A 190 -20.20 -0.90 8.52
N LEU A 191 -20.05 0.11 7.66
CA LEU A 191 -18.76 0.81 7.50
C LEU A 191 -18.70 2.13 8.29
N THR A 192 -17.75 2.24 9.22
CA THR A 192 -17.37 3.50 9.87
C THR A 192 -16.00 3.94 9.34
N PHE A 193 -15.91 5.10 8.68
CA PHE A 193 -14.66 5.59 8.11
C PHE A 193 -13.90 6.48 9.10
N TYR A 194 -12.65 6.11 9.42
CA TYR A 194 -11.69 7.01 10.03
C TYR A 194 -10.56 7.24 9.02
N HIS A 195 -10.48 8.44 8.45
CA HIS A 195 -9.44 8.76 7.47
C HIS A 195 -8.28 9.45 8.19
N VAL A 196 -7.18 8.74 8.45
CA VAL A 196 -5.94 9.35 8.93
C VAL A 196 -5.13 9.78 7.72
N VAL A 197 -5.18 11.08 7.39
CA VAL A 197 -4.19 11.69 6.50
C VAL A 197 -2.93 11.87 7.32
N THR A 198 -1.88 11.12 7.04
CA THR A 198 -0.55 11.50 7.48
C THR A 198 -0.06 12.62 6.55
N PRO A 199 0.10 13.87 7.04
CA PRO A 199 0.84 14.87 6.28
C PRO A 199 2.31 14.43 6.19
N VAL A 200 2.90 14.66 5.02
CA VAL A 200 4.35 14.53 4.78
C VAL A 200 5.06 15.70 5.43
#